data_AF-A0A0F8XWY6-F1
#
_entry.id   AF-A0A0F8XWY6-F1
#
_cell.length_a   1.000
_cell.length_b   1.000
_cell.length_c   1.000
_cell.angle_alpha   90.00
_cell.angle_beta   90.00
_cell.angle_gamma   90.00
#
_symmetry.space_group_name_H-M   'P 1'
#
loop_
_entity.id
_entity.type
_entity.pdbx_description
1 polymer ?
#
loop_
_entity_poly.entity_id
_entity_poly.type
_entity_poly.pdbx_seq_one_letter_code
_entity_poly.pdbx_strand_id
1 'polypeptide(L)'
;MTQELSVAEFGELQECEKEMSGGHLQMCRALLRIHDMKLYREQYDSFDEYVDDRWGWKRSQAFRLLNYAKTMREIEKSPIGDIRPKNEAQVRPLTRLPLEDRAGAWFEAVGGKE
;
A
#
# COMPACT_ATOMS: atom_id res chain seq x y z
N MET A 1 -24.62 6.57 7.79
CA MET A 1 -24.47 7.90 7.17
C MET A 1 -23.31 7.76 6.19
N THR A 2 -23.62 7.51 4.92
CA THR A 2 -22.63 7.54 3.84
C THR A 2 -22.12 8.98 3.71
N GLN A 3 -20.83 9.19 3.95
CA GLN A 3 -20.21 10.51 3.79
C GLN A 3 -19.92 10.72 2.31
N GLU A 4 -20.56 11.71 1.69
CA GLU A 4 -20.28 12.12 0.31
C GLU A 4 -18.81 12.56 0.19
N LEU A 5 -18.13 12.11 -0.87
CA LEU A 5 -16.78 12.57 -1.18
C LEU A 5 -16.87 13.94 -1.85
N SER A 6 -15.96 14.84 -1.51
CA SER A 6 -15.86 16.11 -2.22
C SER A 6 -15.35 15.88 -3.65
N VAL A 7 -15.61 16.83 -4.56
CA VAL A 7 -15.15 16.77 -5.96
C VAL A 7 -13.64 16.53 -6.06
N ALA A 8 -12.86 17.10 -5.12
CA ALA A 8 -11.42 16.87 -5.03
C ALA A 8 -11.08 15.41 -4.67
N GLU A 9 -11.76 14.83 -3.67
CA GLU A 9 -11.53 13.45 -3.24
C GLU A 9 -11.96 12.44 -4.30
N PHE A 10 -13.04 12.72 -5.02
CA PHE A 10 -13.45 11.92 -6.17
C PHE A 10 -12.41 11.97 -7.30
N GLY A 11 -11.83 13.15 -7.55
CA GLY A 11 -10.69 13.29 -8.45
C GLY A 11 -9.49 12.43 -8.02
N GLU A 12 -9.12 12.50 -6.73
CA GLU A 12 -8.03 11.68 -6.18
C GLU A 12 -8.31 10.18 -6.28
N LEU A 13 -9.55 9.75 -6.07
CA LEU A 13 -9.94 8.35 -6.25
C LEU A 13 -9.69 7.92 -7.70
N GLN A 14 -10.16 8.69 -8.68
CA GLN A 14 -9.97 8.37 -10.09
C GLN A 14 -8.50 8.33 -10.49
N GLU A 15 -7.68 9.26 -9.98
CA GLU A 15 -6.24 9.25 -10.22
C GLU A 15 -5.58 8.01 -9.63
N CYS A 16 -5.92 7.65 -8.39
CA CYS A 16 -5.43 6.43 -7.75
C CYS A 16 -5.86 5.18 -8.56
N GLU A 17 -7.10 5.09 -9.01
CA GLU A 17 -7.58 3.96 -9.82
C GLU A 17 -6.85 3.86 -11.17
N LYS A 18 -6.48 5.00 -11.79
CA LYS A 18 -5.61 5.01 -12.99
C LYS A 18 -4.21 4.50 -12.67
N GLU A 19 -3.61 4.95 -11.56
CA GLU A 19 -2.30 4.48 -11.10
C GLU A 19 -2.29 2.97 -10.80
N MET A 20 -3.44 2.38 -10.46
CA MET A 20 -3.57 0.94 -10.21
C MET A 20 -3.39 0.08 -11.46
N SER A 21 -3.57 0.64 -12.67
CA SER A 21 -3.22 -0.04 -13.93
C SER A 21 -1.72 0.05 -14.27
N GLY A 22 -0.93 0.76 -13.45
CA GLY A 22 0.50 0.96 -13.65
C GLY A 22 1.36 -0.18 -13.09
N GLY A 23 2.58 0.18 -12.65
CA GLY A 23 3.49 -0.79 -12.03
C GLY A 23 3.02 -1.26 -10.65
N HIS A 24 3.42 -2.46 -10.23
CA HIS A 24 3.02 -3.06 -8.94
C HIS A 24 3.18 -2.13 -7.73
N LEU A 25 4.29 -1.37 -7.68
CA LEU A 25 4.53 -0.40 -6.62
C LEU A 25 3.57 0.79 -6.66
N GLN A 26 3.27 1.31 -7.86
CA GLN A 26 2.34 2.43 -8.04
C GLN A 26 0.94 2.01 -7.62
N MET A 27 0.50 0.84 -8.07
CA MET A 27 -0.74 0.20 -7.67
C MET A 27 -0.86 0.04 -6.14
N CYS A 28 0.17 -0.47 -5.47
CA CYS A 28 0.15 -0.60 -4.01
C CYS A 28 0.11 0.76 -3.30
N ARG A 29 0.79 1.79 -3.84
CA ARG A 29 0.78 3.15 -3.28
C ARG A 29 -0.58 3.82 -3.43
N ALA A 30 -1.19 3.72 -4.61
CA ALA A 30 -2.51 4.22 -4.89
C ALA A 30 -3.55 3.58 -3.95
N LEU A 31 -3.48 2.25 -3.80
CA LEU A 31 -4.32 1.51 -2.86
C LEU A 31 -4.14 2.00 -1.41
N LEU A 32 -2.90 2.29 -1.00
CA LEU A 32 -2.62 2.84 0.32
C LEU A 32 -3.23 4.24 0.51
N ARG A 33 -3.19 5.11 -0.50
CA ARG A 33 -3.82 6.44 -0.43
C ARG A 33 -5.34 6.32 -0.31
N ILE A 34 -5.97 5.48 -1.15
CA ILE A 34 -7.41 5.18 -1.08
C ILE A 34 -7.80 4.71 0.32
N HIS A 35 -7.00 3.82 0.92
CA HIS A 35 -7.24 3.34 2.28
C HIS A 35 -7.10 4.44 3.33
N ASP A 36 -6.01 5.20 3.29
CA ASP A 36 -5.65 6.21 4.30
C ASP A 36 -6.65 7.38 4.33
N MET A 37 -7.05 7.84 3.14
CA MET A 37 -8.00 8.94 2.95
C MET A 37 -9.46 8.48 2.90
N LYS A 38 -9.69 7.16 3.00
CA LYS A 38 -11.01 6.52 2.92
C LYS A 38 -11.83 6.97 1.70
N LEU A 39 -11.18 7.01 0.54
CA LEU A 39 -11.80 7.47 -0.72
C LEU A 39 -12.88 6.51 -1.25
N TYR A 40 -13.10 5.36 -0.60
CA TYR A 40 -14.17 4.41 -0.91
C TYR A 40 -15.46 4.66 -0.11
N ARG A 41 -15.43 5.54 0.91
CA ARG A 41 -16.51 5.72 1.90
C ARG A 41 -17.85 6.20 1.36
N GLU A 42 -17.86 6.72 0.14
CA GLU A 42 -19.08 7.17 -0.55
C GLU A 42 -19.92 5.99 -1.04
N GLN A 43 -19.27 4.95 -1.56
CA GLN A 43 -19.93 3.81 -2.19
C GLN A 43 -19.85 2.52 -1.35
N TYR A 44 -18.86 2.42 -0.45
CA TYR A 44 -18.59 1.23 0.34
C TYR A 44 -18.40 1.60 1.81
N ASP A 45 -18.98 0.81 2.71
CA ASP A 45 -18.87 1.05 4.16
C ASP A 45 -17.48 0.63 4.68
N SER A 46 -16.92 -0.44 4.08
CA SER A 46 -15.61 -0.96 4.43
C SER A 46 -14.66 -1.09 3.23
N PHE A 47 -13.36 -0.98 3.52
CA PHE A 47 -12.32 -1.14 2.51
C PHE A 47 -12.31 -2.53 1.88
N ASP A 48 -12.68 -3.58 2.64
CA ASP A 48 -12.71 -4.94 2.11
C ASP A 48 -13.81 -5.14 1.06
N GLU A 49 -14.96 -4.49 1.20
CA GLU A 49 -16.02 -4.50 0.18
C GLU A 49 -15.55 -3.79 -1.09
N TYR A 50 -14.90 -2.63 -0.95
CA TYR A 50 -14.35 -1.89 -2.09
C TYR A 50 -13.35 -2.72 -2.90
N VAL A 51 -12.39 -3.38 -2.23
CA VAL A 51 -11.36 -4.16 -2.93
C VAL A 51 -11.87 -5.48 -3.50
N ASP A 52 -12.90 -6.07 -2.90
CA ASP A 52 -13.54 -7.27 -3.43
C ASP A 52 -14.39 -6.92 -4.67
N ASP A 53 -15.23 -5.89 -4.60
CA ASP A 53 -16.12 -5.50 -5.69
C ASP A 53 -15.38 -4.89 -6.88
N ARG A 54 -14.42 -3.98 -6.64
CA ARG A 54 -13.70 -3.28 -7.72
C ARG A 54 -12.58 -4.11 -8.33
N TRP A 55 -11.87 -4.88 -7.51
CA TRP A 55 -10.63 -5.56 -7.90
C TRP A 55 -10.68 -7.08 -7.75
N GLY A 56 -11.73 -7.65 -7.17
CA GLY A 56 -11.84 -9.09 -6.91
C GLY A 56 -10.86 -9.59 -5.86
N TRP A 57 -10.33 -8.73 -4.99
CA TRP A 57 -9.33 -9.11 -4.01
C TRP A 57 -9.95 -9.37 -2.64
N LYS A 58 -9.54 -10.50 -2.05
CA LYS A 58 -9.88 -10.77 -0.66
C LYS A 58 -9.19 -9.80 0.27
N ARG A 59 -9.83 -9.50 1.41
CA ARG A 59 -9.26 -8.72 2.53
C ARG A 59 -7.79 -9.05 2.81
N SER A 60 -7.43 -10.32 2.96
CA SER A 60 -6.03 -10.70 3.26
C SER A 60 -5.04 -10.23 2.19
N GLN A 61 -5.41 -10.27 0.91
CA GLN A 61 -4.57 -9.82 -0.18
C GLN A 61 -4.42 -8.30 -0.17
N ALA A 62 -5.53 -7.57 -0.06
CA ALA A 62 -5.50 -6.11 0.00
C ALA A 62 -4.65 -5.58 1.17
N PHE A 63 -4.80 -6.16 2.37
CA PHE A 63 -4.01 -5.79 3.54
C PHE A 63 -2.51 -6.14 3.38
N ARG A 64 -2.15 -7.17 2.61
CA ARG A 64 -0.73 -7.44 2.27
C ARG A 64 -0.16 -6.36 1.35
N LEU A 65 -0.91 -5.95 0.33
CA LEU A 65 -0.52 -4.85 -0.58
C LEU A 65 -0.37 -3.52 0.17
N LEU A 66 -1.26 -3.24 1.13
CA LEU A 66 -1.13 -2.08 2.02
C LEU A 66 0.15 -2.14 2.86
N ASN A 67 0.45 -3.30 3.46
CA ASN A 67 1.68 -3.49 4.24
C ASN A 67 2.94 -3.34 3.39
N TYR A 68 2.91 -3.83 2.14
CA TYR A 68 3.98 -3.63 1.18
C TYR A 68 4.22 -2.15 0.91
N ALA A 69 3.17 -1.40 0.57
CA ALA A 69 3.26 0.03 0.31
C ALA A 69 3.77 0.83 1.52
N LYS A 70 3.31 0.50 2.73
CA LYS A 70 3.79 1.12 3.98
C LYS A 70 5.28 0.86 4.18
N THR A 71 5.72 -0.38 4.02
CA THR A 71 7.13 -0.75 4.20
C THR A 71 8.02 -0.09 3.16
N MET A 72 7.58 -0.05 1.90
CA MET A 72 8.25 0.68 0.83
C MET A 72 8.43 2.16 1.18
N ARG A 73 7.36 2.81 1.66
CA ARG A 73 7.41 4.23 2.09
C ARG A 73 8.45 4.45 3.18
N GLU A 74 8.57 3.56 4.16
CA GLU A 74 9.57 3.67 5.22
C GLU A 74 11.00 3.42 4.73
N ILE A 75 11.21 2.42 3.86
CA ILE A 75 12.50 2.17 3.22
C ILE A 75 12.94 3.39 2.39
N GLU A 76 12.01 4.04 1.67
CA GLU A 76 12.30 5.23 0.86
C GLU A 76 12.61 6.48 1.69
N LYS A 77 12.04 6.60 2.90
CA LYS A 77 12.40 7.67 3.84
C LYS A 77 13.80 7.46 4.43
N SER A 78 14.28 6.22 4.48
CA SER A 78 15.59 5.91 5.02
C SER A 78 16.69 6.29 4.01
N PRO A 79 17.76 6.99 4.44
CA PRO A 79 18.85 7.41 3.54
C PRO A 79 19.65 6.25 2.94
N ILE A 80 19.40 5.02 3.38
CA ILE A 80 20.10 3.80 2.97
C ILE A 80 19.31 3.01 1.88
N GLY A 81 18.21 3.57 1.37
CA GLY A 81 17.21 2.92 0.51
C GLY A 81 17.62 2.61 -0.94
N ASP A 82 18.90 2.30 -1.22
CA ASP A 82 19.36 2.01 -2.59
C ASP A 82 18.76 0.69 -3.11
N ILE A 83 18.69 -0.33 -2.25
CA ILE A 83 18.10 -1.64 -2.58
C ILE A 83 16.64 -1.66 -2.14
N ARG A 84 15.72 -1.62 -3.11
CA ARG A 84 14.27 -1.67 -2.87
C ARG A 84 13.70 -3.07 -3.08
N PRO A 85 12.72 -3.49 -2.26
CA PRO A 85 11.98 -4.71 -2.54
C PRO A 85 11.28 -4.59 -3.90
N LYS A 86 11.37 -5.64 -4.70
CA LYS A 86 10.78 -5.74 -6.04
C LYS A 86 9.36 -6.32 -6.00
N ASN A 87 9.01 -7.04 -4.94
CA ASN A 87 7.71 -7.72 -4.82
C ASN A 87 7.25 -7.86 -3.36
N GLU A 88 5.95 -8.12 -3.18
CA GLU A 88 5.33 -8.32 -1.86
C GLU A 88 5.99 -9.47 -1.08
N ALA A 89 6.40 -10.53 -1.78
CA ALA A 89 7.01 -11.70 -1.14
C ALA A 89 8.29 -11.36 -0.36
N GLN A 90 9.08 -10.39 -0.82
CA GLN A 90 10.28 -9.90 -0.12
C GLN A 90 9.94 -9.12 1.15
N VAL A 91 8.81 -8.41 1.17
CA VAL A 91 8.37 -7.64 2.34
C VAL A 91 7.57 -8.49 3.32
N ARG A 92 6.91 -9.55 2.84
CA ARG A 92 6.14 -10.48 3.67
C ARG A 92 6.83 -10.92 4.96
N PRO A 93 8.12 -11.33 4.99
CA PRO A 93 8.80 -11.67 6.24
C PRO A 93 8.92 -10.48 7.20
N LEU A 94 9.15 -9.27 6.67
CA LEU A 94 9.24 -8.03 7.45
C LEU A 94 7.90 -7.63 8.08
N THR A 95 6.77 -8.10 7.53
CA THR A 95 5.45 -7.76 8.09
C THR A 95 5.24 -8.28 9.52
N ARG A 96 6.06 -9.23 9.97
CA ARG A 96 6.08 -9.74 11.35
C ARG A 96 6.72 -8.75 12.34
N LEU A 97 7.45 -7.77 11.84
CA LEU A 97 8.09 -6.72 12.62
C LEU A 97 7.21 -5.45 12.66
N PRO A 98 7.35 -4.62 13.70
CA PRO A 98 6.77 -3.28 13.74
C PRO A 98 7.23 -2.46 12.53
N LEU A 99 6.38 -1.56 12.03
CA LEU A 99 6.63 -0.83 10.78
C LEU A 99 7.97 -0.07 10.77
N GLU A 100 8.33 0.50 11.92
CA GLU A 100 9.60 1.22 12.15
C GLU A 100 10.84 0.31 12.01
N ASP A 101 10.77 -0.92 12.48
CA ASP A 101 11.87 -1.89 12.42
C ASP A 101 12.03 -2.53 11.03
N ARG A 102 10.98 -2.51 10.19
CA ARG A 102 11.02 -3.18 8.88
C ARG A 102 12.09 -2.63 7.96
N ALA A 103 12.30 -1.31 7.98
CA ALA A 103 13.31 -0.66 7.15
C ALA A 103 14.73 -1.06 7.60
N GLY A 104 14.97 -1.13 8.91
CA GLY A 104 16.24 -1.60 9.48
C GLY A 104 16.50 -3.07 9.16
N ALA A 105 15.54 -3.95 9.42
CA ALA A 105 15.66 -5.38 9.12
C ALA A 105 15.82 -5.66 7.62
N TRP A 106 15.18 -4.87 6.75
CA TRP A 106 15.42 -4.95 5.32
C TRP A 106 16.85 -4.59 4.97
N PHE A 107 17.37 -3.49 5.53
CA PHE A 107 18.76 -3.09 5.33
C PHE A 107 19.74 -4.17 5.79
N GLU A 108 19.54 -4.76 6.97
CA GLU A 108 20.40 -5.86 7.43
C GLU A 108 20.35 -7.06 6.48
N ALA A 109 19.18 -7.40 5.94
CA ALA A 109 19.02 -8.51 5.02
C ALA A 109 19.67 -8.27 3.64
N VAL A 110 19.73 -7.03 3.15
CA VAL A 110 20.28 -6.70 1.82
C VAL A 110 21.71 -6.16 1.86
N GLY A 111 22.11 -5.53 2.97
CA GLY A 111 23.45 -4.99 3.23
C GLY A 111 24.38 -5.97 3.94
N GLY A 112 23.83 -6.95 4.67
CA GLY A 112 24.57 -8.03 5.33
C GLY A 112 25.01 -9.11 4.33
N LYS A 113 25.92 -8.75 3.43
CA LYS A 113 26.81 -9.72 2.80
C LYS A 113 28.25 -9.28 3.07
N GLU A 114 28.75 -9.71 4.22
CA GLU A 114 30.18 -9.89 4.47
C GLU A 114 30.50 -11.39 4.41
#